data_AF-A0A835CFC6-F1
#
_entry.id   AF-A0A835CFC6-F1
#
_cell.length_a   1.000
_cell.length_b   1.000
_cell.length_c   1.000
_cell.angle_alpha   90.00
_cell.angle_beta   90.00
_cell.angle_gamma   90.00
#
_symmetry.space_group_name_H-M   'P 1'
#
loop_
_entity.id
_entity.type
_entity.pdbx_description
1 polymer ?
#
loop_
_entity_poly.entity_id
_entity_poly.type
_entity_poly.pdbx_seq_one_letter_code
_entity_poly.pdbx_strand_id
1 'polypeptide(L)'
;MAGYSLVCYLLQVKDRHNGNLLMDEEGHIIHIDFGFMLSNSPGGVNFESAPFKLTRELLEVMDSDAEGIPSEFFDYFKVLCIQGFLTCRKHAERIILLVEMLQDSGFPCFKGGPRTIQNLRKRFQLSLTEEQCVSLVLSLISSSLDAWRTRQYDYYQRVLNGIL
;
A
#
# COMPACT_ATOMS: atom_id res chain seq x y z
N MET A 1 0.50 -11.03 -1.46
CA MET A 1 -0.19 -9.80 -1.90
C MET A 1 -0.84 -9.00 -0.76
N ALA A 2 -1.90 -9.53 -0.11
CA ALA A 2 -2.68 -8.78 0.90
C ALA A 2 -1.86 -8.09 2.00
N GLY A 3 -0.87 -8.79 2.56
CA GLY A 3 0.03 -8.21 3.57
C GLY A 3 0.79 -6.99 3.06
N TYR A 4 1.39 -7.07 1.87
CA TYR A 4 2.10 -5.94 1.27
C TYR A 4 1.19 -4.78 0.88
N SER A 5 -0.05 -5.05 0.46
CA SER A 5 -1.06 -3.99 0.23
C SER A 5 -1.30 -3.18 1.50
N LEU A 6 -1.46 -3.84 2.65
CA LEU A 6 -1.63 -3.19 3.94
C LEU A 6 -0.37 -2.45 4.40
N VAL A 7 0.82 -3.03 4.20
CA VAL A 7 2.10 -2.38 4.49
C VAL A 7 2.26 -1.09 3.67
N CYS A 8 1.98 -1.14 2.37
CA CYS A 8 2.04 0.02 1.49
C CYS A 8 1.08 1.11 1.95
N TYR A 9 -0.15 0.76 2.31
CA TYR A 9 -1.11 1.71 2.84
C TYR A 9 -0.65 2.33 4.18
N LEU A 10 -0.33 1.50 5.17
CA LEU A 10 -0.01 1.93 6.54
C LEU A 10 1.30 2.73 6.59
N LEU A 11 2.35 2.26 5.91
CA LEU A 11 3.65 2.92 5.91
C LEU A 11 3.82 3.94 4.78
N GLN A 12 2.82 4.07 3.90
CA GLN A 12 2.90 4.95 2.73
C GLN A 12 4.16 4.67 1.91
N VAL A 13 4.44 3.39 1.65
CA VAL A 13 5.55 3.00 0.76
C VAL A 13 5.23 3.53 -0.63
N LYS A 14 6.12 4.34 -1.18
CA LYS A 14 5.99 4.99 -2.48
C LYS A 14 6.87 4.33 -3.53
N ASP A 15 6.79 4.84 -4.75
CA ASP A 15 7.56 4.35 -5.90
C ASP A 15 7.31 2.86 -6.14
N ARG A 16 6.02 2.48 -6.11
CA ARG A 16 5.58 1.11 -6.34
C ARG A 16 5.33 0.93 -7.83
N HIS A 17 6.36 0.52 -8.55
CA HIS A 17 6.29 0.10 -9.96
C HIS A 17 6.64 -1.38 -10.10
N ASN A 18 6.40 -1.97 -11.28
CA ASN A 18 6.62 -3.40 -11.53
C ASN A 18 8.05 -3.85 -11.21
N GLY A 19 9.07 -3.05 -11.54
CA GLY A 19 10.47 -3.34 -11.17
C GLY A 19 10.76 -3.46 -9.66
N ASN A 20 9.88 -2.95 -8.78
CA ASN A 20 10.01 -3.06 -7.32
C ASN A 20 9.13 -4.17 -6.72
N LEU A 21 8.50 -4.98 -7.57
CA LEU A 21 7.66 -6.13 -7.21
C LEU A 21 8.32 -7.39 -7.77
N LEU A 22 8.93 -8.18 -6.89
CA LEU A 22 9.48 -9.48 -7.24
C LEU A 22 8.47 -10.58 -6.95
N MET A 23 8.63 -11.71 -7.63
CA MET A 23 7.86 -12.93 -7.40
C MET A 23 8.84 -14.11 -7.33
N ASP A 24 8.66 -14.98 -6.34
CA ASP A 24 9.40 -16.25 -6.27
C ASP A 24 8.69 -17.39 -7.02
N GLU A 25 9.33 -18.56 -7.07
CA GLU A 25 8.79 -19.74 -7.78
C GLU A 25 7.52 -20.31 -7.13
N GLU A 26 7.24 -19.96 -5.87
CA GLU A 26 6.03 -20.36 -5.13
C GLU A 26 4.88 -19.34 -5.29
N GLY A 27 5.12 -18.23 -5.99
CA GLY A 27 4.13 -17.18 -6.24
C GLY A 27 4.05 -16.12 -5.14
N HIS A 28 5.01 -16.06 -4.21
CA HIS A 28 5.06 -15.00 -3.22
C HIS A 28 5.53 -13.68 -3.84
N ILE A 29 4.70 -12.65 -3.69
CA ILE A 29 5.06 -11.29 -4.07
C ILE A 29 5.91 -10.67 -2.97
N ILE A 30 7.07 -10.14 -3.34
CA ILE A 30 8.05 -9.49 -2.46
C ILE A 30 8.26 -8.06 -2.94
N HIS A 31 8.04 -7.07 -2.07
CA HIS A 31 8.34 -5.68 -2.38
C HIS A 31 9.80 -5.39 -2.00
N ILE A 32 10.52 -4.75 -2.91
CA ILE A 32 11.89 -4.29 -2.70
C ILE A 32 11.97 -2.76 -2.78
N ASP A 33 13.14 -2.21 -2.42
CA ASP A 33 13.43 -0.78 -2.41
C ASP A 33 12.44 0.04 -1.58
N PHE A 34 12.76 0.31 -0.31
CA PHE A 34 11.90 1.12 0.57
C PHE A 34 12.42 2.56 0.72
N GLY A 35 13.12 3.10 -0.28
CA GLY A 35 13.73 4.44 -0.24
C GLY A 35 12.72 5.58 0.00
N PHE A 36 11.45 5.36 -0.34
CA PHE A 36 10.38 6.34 -0.17
C PHE A 36 9.24 5.76 0.67
N MET A 37 9.07 6.29 1.88
CA MET A 37 8.01 5.89 2.80
C MET A 37 7.61 7.03 3.73
N LEU A 38 6.47 6.86 4.41
CA LEU A 38 5.87 7.77 5.37
C LEU A 38 5.58 9.17 4.79
N SER A 39 6.51 10.11 4.96
CA SER A 39 6.40 11.48 4.45
C SER A 39 7.33 11.77 3.26
N ASN A 40 8.21 10.82 2.89
CA ASN A 40 9.13 10.97 1.77
C ASN A 40 8.48 10.50 0.46
N SER A 41 8.71 11.24 -0.63
CA SER A 41 8.19 10.95 -1.96
C SER A 41 9.25 11.28 -3.02
N PRO A 42 9.31 10.51 -4.13
CA PRO A 42 10.22 10.80 -5.22
C PRO A 42 9.93 12.19 -5.81
N GLY A 43 10.98 13.01 -5.95
CA GLY A 43 10.89 14.37 -6.49
C GLY A 43 10.11 15.38 -5.62
N GLY A 44 9.72 15.04 -4.39
CA GLY A 44 8.98 15.93 -3.49
C GLY A 44 7.51 16.18 -3.87
N VAL A 45 7.00 15.45 -4.87
CA VAL A 45 5.61 15.55 -5.35
C VAL A 45 4.91 14.22 -5.12
N ASN A 46 3.72 14.25 -4.52
CA ASN A 46 2.91 13.06 -4.28
C ASN A 46 2.19 12.64 -5.57
N PHE A 47 2.89 11.95 -6.47
CA PHE A 47 2.31 11.43 -7.71
C PHE A 47 1.35 10.26 -7.49
N GLU A 48 1.58 9.45 -6.45
CA GLU A 48 0.77 8.26 -6.14
C GLU A 48 -0.45 8.60 -5.28
N SER A 49 -1.63 8.56 -5.89
CA SER A 49 -2.93 8.71 -5.20
C SER A 49 -3.54 7.39 -4.74
N ALA A 50 -3.09 6.26 -5.30
CA ALA A 50 -3.62 4.94 -4.97
C ALA A 50 -3.12 4.50 -3.57
N PRO A 51 -3.99 3.89 -2.73
CA PRO A 51 -3.59 3.35 -1.43
C PRO A 51 -2.47 2.30 -1.50
N PHE A 52 -2.49 1.46 -2.52
CA PHE A 52 -1.45 0.49 -2.86
C PHE A 52 -1.57 0.09 -4.34
N LYS A 53 -0.55 -0.57 -4.88
CA LYS A 53 -0.55 -1.06 -6.25
C LYS A 53 -1.39 -2.34 -6.37
N LEU A 54 -2.40 -2.31 -7.22
CA LEU A 54 -3.24 -3.45 -7.57
C LEU A 54 -3.48 -3.38 -9.09
N THR A 55 -2.56 -3.97 -9.85
CA THR A 55 -2.60 -3.89 -11.31
C THR A 55 -3.56 -4.92 -11.90
N ARG A 56 -3.88 -4.75 -13.18
CA ARG A 56 -4.74 -5.65 -13.93
C ARG A 56 -4.20 -7.08 -13.95
N GLU A 57 -2.89 -7.24 -14.11
CA GLU A 57 -2.23 -8.56 -14.16
C GLU A 57 -2.39 -9.30 -12.84
N LEU A 58 -2.34 -8.59 -11.71
CA LEU A 58 -2.59 -9.18 -10.39
C LEU A 58 -4.05 -9.58 -10.20
N LEU A 59 -4.98 -8.84 -10.79
CA LEU A 59 -6.41 -9.18 -10.78
C LEU A 59 -6.69 -10.42 -11.65
N GLU A 60 -6.07 -10.50 -12.83
CA GLU A 60 -6.18 -11.65 -13.73
C GLU A 60 -5.66 -12.93 -13.06
N VAL A 61 -4.57 -12.87 -12.28
CA VAL A 61 -4.08 -14.00 -11.47
C VAL A 61 -5.10 -14.45 -10.41
N MET A 62 -5.97 -13.54 -9.96
CA MET A 62 -7.05 -13.82 -9.02
C MET A 62 -8.38 -14.13 -9.74
N ASP A 63 -8.38 -14.48 -11.03
CA ASP A 63 -9.58 -14.71 -11.85
C ASP A 63 -10.59 -13.54 -11.82
N SER A 64 -10.08 -12.32 -11.67
CA SER A 64 -10.84 -11.07 -11.71
C SER A 64 -10.38 -10.22 -12.90
N ASP A 65 -11.13 -9.16 -13.21
CA ASP A 65 -10.81 -8.24 -14.30
C ASP A 65 -10.53 -6.83 -13.78
N ALA A 66 -10.29 -5.88 -14.70
CA ALA A 66 -10.00 -4.49 -14.34
C ALA A 66 -11.17 -3.78 -13.62
N GLU A 67 -12.39 -4.29 -13.76
CA GLU A 67 -13.60 -3.78 -13.08
C GLU A 67 -13.81 -4.46 -11.71
N GLY A 68 -12.95 -5.42 -11.35
CA GLY A 68 -13.01 -6.14 -10.08
C GLY A 68 -14.16 -7.14 -10.01
N ILE A 69 -14.47 -7.81 -11.13
CA ILE A 69 -15.47 -8.89 -11.16
C ILE A 69 -15.26 -9.83 -9.96
N PRO A 70 -16.32 -10.13 -9.19
CA PRO A 70 -16.22 -11.06 -8.07
C PRO A 70 -15.73 -12.43 -8.53
N SER A 71 -14.69 -12.91 -7.86
CA SER A 71 -14.15 -14.26 -8.02
C SER A 71 -13.82 -14.80 -6.63
N GLU A 72 -13.75 -16.12 -6.48
CA GLU A 72 -13.43 -16.75 -5.20
C GLU A 72 -12.07 -16.27 -4.66
N PHE A 73 -11.05 -16.21 -5.52
CA PHE A 73 -9.71 -15.77 -5.14
C PHE A 73 -9.63 -14.28 -4.81
N PHE A 74 -10.34 -13.43 -5.55
CA PHE A 74 -10.36 -12.00 -5.28
C PHE A 74 -11.13 -11.68 -3.99
N ASP A 75 -12.23 -12.39 -3.73
CA ASP A 75 -12.95 -12.27 -2.47
C ASP A 75 -12.14 -12.79 -1.29
N TYR A 76 -11.38 -13.88 -1.48
CA TYR A 76 -10.41 -14.34 -0.49
C TYR A 76 -9.33 -13.29 -0.19
N PHE A 77 -8.79 -12.64 -1.22
CA PHE A 77 -7.86 -11.51 -1.05
C PHE A 77 -8.49 -10.35 -0.24
N LYS A 78 -9.74 -9.97 -0.51
CA LYS A 78 -10.46 -8.94 0.26
C LYS A 78 -10.58 -9.35 1.74
N VAL A 79 -10.98 -10.60 2.00
CA VAL A 79 -11.08 -11.15 3.37
C VAL A 79 -9.74 -11.07 4.09
N LEU A 80 -8.64 -11.48 3.45
CA LEU A 80 -7.30 -11.39 4.03
C LEU A 80 -6.89 -9.94 4.32
N CYS A 81 -7.23 -8.98 3.45
CA CYS A 81 -6.95 -7.56 3.68
C CYS A 81 -7.74 -7.03 4.89
N ILE A 82 -9.01 -7.39 5.02
CA ILE A 82 -9.86 -6.98 6.15
C ILE A 82 -9.31 -7.56 7.45
N GLN A 83 -9.07 -8.87 7.51
CA GLN A 83 -8.52 -9.54 8.69
C GLN A 83 -7.14 -9.01 9.06
N GLY A 84 -6.28 -8.80 8.06
CA GLY A 84 -4.95 -8.22 8.24
C GLY A 84 -5.02 -6.80 8.80
N PHE A 85 -5.91 -5.95 8.29
CA PHE A 85 -6.07 -4.58 8.77
C PHE A 85 -6.58 -4.54 10.22
N LEU A 86 -7.61 -5.32 10.53
CA LEU A 86 -8.14 -5.46 11.90
C LEU A 86 -7.06 -5.97 12.86
N THR A 87 -6.21 -6.90 12.43
CA THR A 87 -5.09 -7.41 13.23
C THR A 87 -4.02 -6.34 13.43
N CYS A 88 -3.66 -5.59 12.39
CA CYS A 88 -2.72 -4.46 12.50
C CYS A 88 -3.23 -3.41 13.49
N ARG A 89 -4.54 -3.13 13.51
CA ARG A 89 -5.16 -2.20 14.47
C ARG A 89 -4.98 -2.62 15.92
N LYS A 90 -5.13 -3.92 16.23
CA LYS A 90 -4.90 -4.46 17.59
C LYS A 90 -3.48 -4.20 18.09
N HIS A 91 -2.52 -4.05 17.17
CA HIS A 91 -1.11 -3.80 17.48
C HIS A 91 -0.64 -2.38 17.08
N ALA A 92 -1.56 -1.47 16.77
CA ALA A 92 -1.23 -0.15 16.23
C ALA A 92 -0.28 0.64 17.13
N GLU A 93 -0.55 0.69 18.44
CA GLU A 93 0.27 1.44 19.39
C GLU A 93 1.72 0.95 19.42
N ARG A 94 1.94 -0.37 19.35
CA ARG A 94 3.28 -0.95 19.31
C ARG A 94 4.01 -0.57 18.01
N ILE A 95 3.32 -0.62 16.88
CA ILE A 95 3.90 -0.26 15.57
C ILE A 95 4.23 1.24 15.54
N ILE A 96 3.31 2.08 16.00
CA ILE A 96 3.49 3.54 16.06
C ILE A 96 4.68 3.89 16.94
N LEU A 97 4.79 3.28 18.13
CA LEU A 97 5.89 3.51 19.05
C LEU A 97 7.25 3.13 18.43
N LEU A 98 7.35 1.99 17.75
CA LEU A 98 8.57 1.58 17.06
C LEU A 98 9.00 2.61 16.00
N VAL A 99 8.05 3.16 15.25
CA VAL A 99 8.33 4.19 14.23
C VAL A 99 8.67 5.54 14.89
N GLU A 100 8.01 5.89 15.99
CA GLU A 100 8.24 7.12 16.74
C GLU A 100 9.64 7.16 17.37
N MET A 101 10.15 6.03 17.87
CA MET A 101 11.53 5.94 18.39
C MET A 101 12.60 6.25 17.33
N LEU A 102 12.26 6.15 16.04
CA LEU A 102 13.16 6.44 14.93
C LEU A 102 13.01 7.88 14.41
N GLN A 103 12.11 8.70 14.96
CA GLN A 103 11.77 10.02 14.41
C GLN A 103 12.99 10.97 14.35
N ASP A 104 13.92 10.85 15.31
CA ASP A 104 15.12 11.70 15.40
C ASP A 104 16.37 11.08 14.75
N SER A 105 16.20 10.00 13.97
CA SER A 105 17.29 9.32 13.25
C SER A 105 17.96 10.15 12.15
N GLY A 106 17.32 11.24 11.71
CA GLY A 106 17.74 12.02 10.54
C GLY A 106 17.34 11.42 9.19
N PHE A 107 16.57 10.31 9.17
CA PHE A 107 16.13 9.72 7.91
C PHE A 107 15.15 10.64 7.14
N PRO A 108 15.22 10.68 5.79
CA PRO A 108 14.35 11.53 4.98
C PRO A 108 12.84 11.31 5.18
N CYS A 109 12.43 10.09 5.54
CA CYS A 109 11.03 9.73 5.80
C CYS A 109 10.41 10.42 7.02
N PHE A 110 11.23 11.01 7.90
CA PHE A 110 10.79 11.78 9.07
C PHE A 110 10.89 13.31 8.90
N LYS A 111 11.18 13.82 7.69
CA LYS A 111 11.22 15.27 7.42
C LYS A 111 9.91 16.00 7.76
N GLY A 112 8.78 15.31 7.73
CA GLY A 112 7.49 15.84 8.19
C GLY A 112 7.38 16.04 9.72
N GLY A 113 8.40 15.64 10.49
CA GLY A 113 8.45 15.76 11.94
C GLY A 113 7.28 15.03 12.63
N PRO A 114 6.70 15.61 13.70
CA PRO A 114 5.57 15.01 14.43
C PRO A 114 4.35 14.71 13.56
N ARG A 115 4.16 15.41 12.43
CA ARG A 115 3.05 15.15 11.50
C ARG A 115 3.17 13.77 10.86
N THR A 116 4.38 13.25 10.69
CA THR A 116 4.63 11.93 10.12
C THR A 116 3.99 10.83 10.97
N ILE A 117 4.21 10.88 12.30
CA ILE A 117 3.65 9.94 13.26
C ILE A 117 2.15 10.13 13.41
N GLN A 118 1.66 11.38 13.43
CA GLN A 118 0.22 11.66 13.44
C GLN A 118 -0.48 11.09 12.20
N ASN A 119 0.11 11.23 11.02
CA ASN A 119 -0.44 10.68 9.79
C ASN A 119 -0.40 9.14 9.78
N LEU A 120 0.66 8.53 10.31
CA LEU A 120 0.72 7.08 10.52
C LEU A 120 -0.43 6.60 11.41
N ARG A 121 -0.62 7.24 12.56
CA ARG A 121 -1.72 6.93 13.49
C ARG A 121 -3.08 7.06 12.84
N LYS A 122 -3.32 8.13 12.06
CA LYS A 122 -4.58 8.35 11.34
C LYS A 122 -4.91 7.19 10.40
N ARG A 123 -3.92 6.56 9.75
CA ARG A 123 -4.14 5.44 8.83
C ARG A 123 -4.59 4.15 9.50
N PHE A 124 -4.34 3.97 10.80
CA PHE A 124 -4.92 2.86 11.56
C PHE A 124 -6.42 3.07 11.87
N GLN A 125 -6.92 4.30 11.76
CA GLN A 125 -8.35 4.62 11.87
C GLN A 125 -8.99 4.15 13.19
N LEU A 126 -8.26 4.25 14.30
CA LEU A 126 -8.61 3.63 15.60
C LEU A 126 -9.99 4.03 16.17
N SER A 127 -10.57 5.13 15.71
CA SER A 127 -11.92 5.58 16.10
C SER A 127 -13.07 4.84 15.40
N LEU A 128 -12.80 4.12 14.31
CA LEU A 128 -13.83 3.40 13.56
C LEU A 128 -14.21 2.08 14.23
N THR A 129 -15.48 1.65 14.09
CA THR A 129 -15.93 0.30 14.46
C THR A 129 -15.39 -0.75 13.49
N GLU A 130 -15.45 -2.04 13.85
CA GLU A 130 -15.00 -3.11 12.95
C GLU A 130 -15.78 -3.12 11.63
N GLU A 131 -17.10 -2.91 11.66
CA GLU A 131 -17.94 -2.80 10.45
C GLU A 131 -17.50 -1.65 9.55
N GLN A 132 -17.23 -0.47 10.13
CA GLN A 132 -16.72 0.68 9.38
C GLN A 132 -15.33 0.41 8.79
N CYS A 133 -14.52 -0.42 9.45
CA CYS A 133 -13.22 -0.84 8.91
C CYS A 133 -13.36 -1.75 7.70
N VAL A 134 -14.36 -2.64 7.69
CA VAL A 134 -14.65 -3.47 6.52
C VAL A 134 -14.94 -2.57 5.32
N SER A 135 -15.85 -1.60 5.48
CA SER A 135 -16.18 -0.64 4.41
C SER A 135 -14.96 0.19 3.97
N LEU A 136 -14.11 0.59 4.92
CA LEU A 136 -12.87 1.30 4.61
C LEU A 136 -11.92 0.44 3.77
N VAL A 137 -11.63 -0.80 4.19
CA VAL A 137 -10.68 -1.66 3.47
C VAL A 137 -11.18 -1.97 2.06
N LEU A 138 -12.48 -2.22 1.90
CA LEU A 138 -13.09 -2.41 0.59
C LEU A 138 -12.97 -1.15 -0.29
N SER A 139 -13.14 0.05 0.27
CA SER A 139 -12.95 1.30 -0.48
C SER A 139 -11.49 1.56 -0.85
N LEU A 140 -10.53 1.15 -0.01
CA LEU A 140 -9.10 1.19 -0.33
C LEU A 140 -8.76 0.25 -1.50
N ILE A 141 -9.31 -0.97 -1.49
CA ILE A 141 -9.16 -1.93 -2.60
C ILE A 141 -9.75 -1.33 -3.87
N SER A 142 -11.00 -0.86 -3.83
CA SER A 142 -11.66 -0.26 -5.00
C SER A 142 -10.93 0.97 -5.54
N SER A 143 -10.39 1.83 -4.66
CA SER A 143 -9.59 2.99 -5.08
C SER A 143 -8.21 2.60 -5.65
N SER A 144 -7.77 1.37 -5.39
CA SER A 144 -6.52 0.82 -5.93
C SER A 144 -6.74 0.04 -7.22
N LEU A 145 -7.98 -0.39 -7.53
CA LEU A 145 -8.33 -1.05 -8.78
C LEU A 145 -8.09 -0.11 -9.94
N ASP A 146 -7.20 -0.55 -10.84
CA ASP A 146 -6.91 0.08 -12.11
C ASP A 146 -6.80 1.61 -12.10
N ALA A 147 -6.24 2.16 -11.01
CA ALA A 147 -6.13 3.59 -10.85
C ALA A 147 -5.34 4.16 -12.04
N TRP A 148 -6.02 4.93 -12.90
CA TRP A 148 -5.49 5.49 -14.15
C TRP A 148 -4.12 6.17 -13.99
N ARG A 149 -3.83 6.73 -12.81
CA ARG A 149 -2.53 7.34 -12.47
C ARG A 149 -1.40 6.33 -12.25
N THR A 150 -1.69 5.12 -11.77
CA THR A 150 -0.69 4.04 -11.62
C THR A 150 -0.17 3.61 -12.99
N ARG A 151 -1.08 3.46 -13.97
CA ARG A 151 -0.69 3.19 -15.38
C ARG A 151 0.17 4.31 -15.95
N GLN A 152 -0.16 5.58 -15.66
CA GLN A 152 0.62 6.72 -16.13
C GLN A 152 2.01 6.79 -15.49
N TYR A 153 2.14 6.37 -14.21
CA TYR A 153 3.44 6.30 -13.54
C TYR A 153 4.30 5.14 -14.05
N ASP A 154 3.71 3.96 -14.25
CA ASP A 154 4.41 2.83 -14.90
C ASP A 154 4.87 3.22 -16.31
N TYR A 155 4.05 3.96 -17.07
CA TYR A 155 4.46 4.50 -18.37
C TYR A 155 5.61 5.51 -18.26
N TYR A 156 5.59 6.41 -17.28
CA TYR A 156 6.69 7.35 -17.03
C TYR A 156 8.00 6.62 -16.71
N GLN A 157 7.95 5.61 -15.84
CA GLN A 157 9.08 4.76 -15.49
C GLN A 157 9.59 3.96 -16.70
N ARG A 158 8.69 3.44 -17.52
CA ARG A 158 9.05 2.77 -18.78
C ARG A 158 9.78 3.69 -19.75
N VAL A 159 9.30 4.92 -19.92
CA VAL A 159 9.89 5.89 -20.86
C VAL A 159 11.27 6.37 -20.40
N LEU A 160 11.45 6.60 -19.10
CA LEU A 160 12.70 7.18 -18.58
C LEU A 160 13.74 6.15 -18.15
N ASN A 161 13.28 5.04 -17.56
CA ASN A 161 14.15 4.04 -16.95
C ASN A 161 14.10 2.69 -17.67
N GLY A 162 13.24 2.52 -18.69
CA GLY A 162 13.14 1.28 -19.47
C GLY A 162 12.50 0.10 -18.72
N ILE A 163 11.86 0.35 -17.58
CA ILE A 163 11.25 -0.67 -16.73
C ILE A 163 9.84 -0.99 -17.24
N LEU A 164 9.56 -2.27 -17.51
CA LEU A 164 8.26 -2.80 -17.93
C LEU A 164 7.35 -3.08 -16.72
#